data_AF-A0A1G9SL73-F1
#
_entry.id   AF-A0A1G9SL73-F1
#
_cell.length_a   1.000
_cell.length_b   1.000
_cell.length_c   1.000
_cell.angle_alpha   90.00
_cell.angle_beta   90.00
_cell.angle_gamma   90.00
#
_symmetry.space_group_name_H-M   'P 1'
#
loop_
_entity.id
_entity.type
_entity.pdbx_description
1 polymer ?
#
loop_
_entity_poly.entity_id
_entity_poly.type
_entity_poly.pdbx_seq_one_letter_code
_entity_poly.pdbx_strand_id
1 'polypeptide(L)'
;MKLSLFKFGIPGAVIVFALAMSIMVWANNHVKEHDSYQAAISHIERDQDLIDYTGGIDGYGFFVSSNIVSSKKSGNASFRISVNGAKNDALVVIKLDKDSSAIWKVHSFIFY
;
A
#
# COMPACT_ATOMS: atom_id res chain seq x y z
N MET A 1 -34.57 -23.95 -0.75
CA MET A 1 -33.74 -23.85 -1.97
C MET A 1 -32.27 -24.02 -1.57
N LYS A 2 -31.70 -25.23 -1.68
CA LYS A 2 -30.27 -25.45 -1.40
C LYS A 2 -29.48 -24.98 -2.64
N LEU A 3 -28.81 -23.84 -2.56
CA LEU A 3 -27.83 -23.43 -3.56
C LEU A 3 -26.71 -24.47 -3.56
N SER A 4 -26.72 -25.39 -4.53
CA SER A 4 -25.61 -26.31 -4.74
C SER A 4 -24.50 -25.53 -5.43
N LEU A 5 -23.55 -25.01 -4.64
CA LEU A 5 -22.34 -24.33 -5.12
C LEU A 5 -21.51 -25.17 -6.10
N PHE A 6 -21.74 -26.50 -6.15
CA PHE A 6 -20.98 -27.47 -6.91
C PHE A 6 -21.40 -27.64 -8.39
N LYS A 7 -22.47 -26.97 -8.85
CA LYS A 7 -22.93 -27.08 -10.26
C LYS A 7 -22.22 -26.11 -11.21
N PHE A 8 -21.43 -25.18 -10.69
CA PHE A 8 -20.66 -24.26 -11.51
C PHE A 8 -19.25 -24.83 -11.66
N GLY A 9 -18.97 -25.47 -12.79
CA GLY A 9 -17.63 -25.96 -13.13
C GLY A 9 -16.63 -24.81 -13.32
N ILE A 10 -15.70 -24.96 -14.25
CA ILE A 10 -14.66 -23.95 -14.57
C ILE A 10 -15.22 -22.50 -14.68
N PRO A 11 -16.38 -22.23 -15.30
CA PRO A 11 -16.93 -20.87 -15.38
C PRO A 11 -17.25 -20.23 -14.02
N GLY A 12 -17.70 -21.02 -13.04
CA GLY A 12 -17.96 -20.54 -11.69
C GLY A 12 -16.69 -20.12 -10.96
N ALA A 13 -15.65 -20.94 -11.08
CA ALA A 13 -14.35 -20.65 -10.49
C ALA A 13 -13.74 -19.37 -11.06
N VAL A 14 -13.87 -19.13 -12.37
CA VAL A 14 -13.39 -17.90 -13.04
C VAL A 14 -14.10 -16.66 -12.50
N ILE A 15 -15.43 -16.72 -12.30
CA ILE A 15 -16.20 -15.58 -11.76
C ILE A 15 -15.77 -15.28 -10.31
N VAL A 16 -15.64 -16.31 -9.46
CA VAL A 16 -15.21 -16.13 -8.08
C VAL A 16 -13.80 -15.53 -8.02
N PHE A 17 -12.89 -16.02 -8.85
CA PHE A 17 -11.53 -15.48 -8.95
C PHE A 17 -11.53 -14.02 -9.41
N ALA A 18 -12.28 -13.68 -10.45
CA ALA A 18 -12.38 -12.31 -10.95
C ALA A 18 -12.96 -11.33 -9.90
N LEU A 19 -13.98 -11.77 -9.16
CA LEU A 19 -14.54 -10.99 -8.05
C LEU A 19 -13.51 -10.79 -6.93
N ALA A 20 -12.78 -11.85 -6.55
CA ALA A 20 -11.73 -11.75 -5.53
C ALA A 20 -10.62 -10.78 -5.95
N MET A 21 -10.18 -10.83 -7.20
CA MET A 21 -9.21 -9.89 -7.77
C MET A 21 -9.73 -8.45 -7.77
N SER A 22 -11.00 -8.26 -8.12
CA SER A 22 -11.62 -6.93 -8.12
C SER A 22 -11.68 -6.31 -6.72
N ILE A 23 -12.04 -7.12 -5.71
CA ILE A 23 -12.05 -6.69 -4.30
C ILE A 23 -10.62 -6.34 -3.85
N MET A 24 -9.62 -7.13 -4.25
CA MET A 24 -8.22 -6.88 -3.90
C MET A 24 -7.71 -5.56 -4.50
N VAL A 25 -7.99 -5.29 -5.77
CA VAL A 25 -7.61 -4.03 -6.43
C VAL A 25 -8.33 -2.84 -5.79
N TRP A 26 -9.63 -2.97 -5.53
CA TRP A 26 -10.41 -1.92 -4.86
C TRP A 26 -9.86 -1.60 -3.47
N ALA A 27 -9.54 -2.62 -2.65
CA ALA A 27 -8.98 -2.43 -1.32
C ALA A 27 -7.61 -1.72 -1.38
N ASN A 28 -6.74 -2.10 -2.31
CA ASN A 28 -5.44 -1.47 -2.50
C ASN A 28 -5.56 0.00 -2.96
N ASN A 29 -6.52 0.32 -3.83
CA ASN A 29 -6.77 1.71 -4.22
C ASN A 29 -7.26 2.55 -3.04
N HIS A 30 -8.15 2.00 -2.21
CA HIS A 30 -8.64 2.68 -1.02
C HIS A 30 -7.50 2.99 -0.03
N VAL A 31 -6.51 2.10 0.10
CA VAL A 31 -5.30 2.34 0.87
C VAL A 31 -4.49 3.51 0.28
N LYS A 32 -4.35 3.57 -1.04
CA LYS A 32 -3.60 4.63 -1.72
C LYS A 32 -4.27 6.01 -1.61
N GLU A 33 -5.58 6.05 -1.41
CA GLU A 33 -6.33 7.29 -1.18
C GLU A 33 -6.21 7.82 0.25
N HIS A 34 -5.72 7.01 1.19
CA HIS A 34 -5.66 7.40 2.61
C HIS A 34 -4.53 8.40 2.90
N ASP A 35 -4.78 9.40 3.73
CA ASP A 35 -3.84 10.49 4.06
C ASP A 35 -2.46 9.97 4.54
N SER A 36 -2.44 8.87 5.30
CA SER A 36 -1.18 8.29 5.78
C SER A 36 -0.32 7.73 4.66
N TYR A 37 -0.92 7.23 3.59
CA TYR A 37 -0.19 6.77 2.42
C TYR A 37 0.38 7.96 1.64
N GLN A 38 -0.39 9.02 1.45
CA GLN A 38 0.08 10.25 0.80
C GLN A 38 1.26 10.88 1.57
N ALA A 39 1.19 10.92 2.90
CA ALA A 39 2.30 11.35 3.74
C ALA A 39 3.54 10.44 3.59
N ALA A 40 3.34 9.13 3.43
CA ALA A 40 4.42 8.18 3.20
C ALA A 40 5.11 8.39 1.85
N ILE A 41 4.33 8.54 0.77
CA ILE A 41 4.83 8.82 -0.58
C ILE A 41 5.59 10.14 -0.61
N SER A 42 5.02 11.21 -0.02
CA SER A 42 5.70 12.51 0.06
C SER A 42 7.03 12.45 0.81
N HIS A 43 7.18 11.56 1.78
CA HIS A 43 8.47 11.35 2.44
C HIS A 43 9.45 10.59 1.54
N ILE A 44 9.00 9.50 0.91
CA ILE A 44 9.78 8.70 -0.06
C ILE A 44 10.34 9.57 -1.18
N GLU A 45 9.54 10.45 -1.77
CA GLU A 45 9.93 11.33 -2.88
C GLU A 45 10.95 12.41 -2.49
N ARG A 46 11.21 12.60 -1.19
CA ARG A 46 12.15 13.60 -0.67
C ARG A 46 13.35 12.98 0.04
N ASP A 47 13.40 11.65 0.16
CA ASP A 47 14.49 10.95 0.81
C ASP A 47 15.69 10.82 -0.14
N GLN A 48 16.74 11.61 0.09
CA GLN A 48 17.87 11.68 -0.83
C GLN A 48 18.66 10.37 -0.88
N ASP A 49 18.76 9.66 0.24
CA ASP A 49 19.49 8.38 0.31
C ASP A 49 18.81 7.33 -0.58
N LEU A 50 17.47 7.24 -0.52
CA LEU A 50 16.69 6.40 -1.41
C LEU A 50 16.79 6.84 -2.87
N ILE A 51 16.70 8.15 -3.15
CA ILE A 51 16.81 8.68 -4.52
C ILE A 51 18.19 8.34 -5.11
N ASP A 52 19.26 8.49 -4.34
CA ASP A 52 20.61 8.21 -4.78
C ASP A 52 20.82 6.70 -5.01
N TYR A 53 20.26 5.86 -4.14
CA TYR A 53 20.26 4.40 -4.27
C TYR A 53 19.51 3.91 -5.51
N THR A 54 18.30 4.43 -5.71
CA THR A 54 17.41 4.06 -6.82
C THR A 54 17.83 4.70 -8.14
N GLY A 55 18.62 5.78 -8.10
CA GLY A 55 18.98 6.57 -9.28
C GLY A 55 17.85 7.48 -9.77
N GLY A 56 16.92 7.84 -8.89
CA GLY A 56 15.64 8.45 -9.22
C GLY A 56 14.49 7.46 -9.08
N ILE A 57 13.28 7.99 -8.88
CA ILE A 57 12.05 7.20 -8.70
C ILE A 57 11.23 7.26 -9.99
N ASP A 58 11.14 6.13 -10.68
CA ASP A 58 10.33 5.99 -11.91
C ASP A 58 8.87 5.65 -11.58
N GLY A 59 8.62 5.08 -10.40
CA GLY A 59 7.28 4.82 -9.91
C GLY A 59 7.23 3.86 -8.73
N TYR A 60 6.04 3.29 -8.52
CA TYR A 60 5.76 2.39 -7.40
C TYR A 60 5.17 1.07 -7.87
N GLY A 61 5.42 0.02 -7.08
CA GLY A 61 4.79 -1.27 -7.27
C GLY A 61 3.26 -1.19 -7.24
N PHE A 62 2.62 -2.11 -7.96
CA PHE A 62 1.16 -2.16 -8.07
C PHE A 62 0.51 -2.40 -6.70
N PHE A 63 1.05 -3.35 -5.93
CA PHE A 63 0.54 -3.73 -4.61
C PHE A 63 1.31 -3.04 -3.48
N VAL A 64 0.56 -2.51 -2.52
CA VAL A 64 1.09 -1.98 -1.27
C VAL A 64 0.58 -2.88 -0.16
N SER A 65 1.48 -3.42 0.64
CA SER A 65 1.07 -4.07 1.89
C SER A 65 0.92 -3.00 2.96
N SER A 66 -0.22 -2.96 3.63
CA SER A 66 -0.52 -1.93 4.61
C SER A 66 -1.20 -2.48 5.86
N ASN A 67 -0.91 -1.85 6.99
CA ASN A 67 -1.73 -1.93 8.19
C ASN A 67 -2.00 -0.51 8.68
N ILE A 68 -3.26 -0.10 8.71
CA ILE A 68 -3.70 1.23 9.13
C ILE A 68 -4.68 1.04 10.28
N VAL A 69 -4.34 1.59 11.44
CA VAL A 69 -5.21 1.68 12.61
C VAL A 69 -5.34 3.16 12.93
N SER A 70 -6.52 3.75 12.74
CA SER A 70 -6.72 5.17 12.95
C SER A 70 -8.02 5.48 13.68
N SER A 71 -7.97 6.49 14.53
CA SER A 71 -9.08 7.16 15.19
C SER A 71 -9.07 8.65 14.82
N LYS A 72 -10.06 9.42 15.29
CA LYS A 72 -10.11 10.87 15.03
C LYS A 72 -8.89 11.64 15.58
N LYS A 73 -8.27 11.16 16.66
CA LYS A 73 -7.20 11.91 17.38
C LYS A 73 -5.84 11.22 17.40
N SER A 74 -5.77 9.97 16.96
CA SER A 74 -4.54 9.18 16.97
C SER A 74 -4.58 8.10 15.91
N GLY A 75 -3.43 7.57 15.52
CA GLY A 75 -3.37 6.43 14.62
C GLY A 75 -1.95 6.00 14.34
N ASN A 76 -1.83 4.79 13.82
CA ASN A 76 -0.58 4.19 13.37
C ASN A 76 -0.84 3.61 11.98
N ALA A 77 0.09 3.84 11.08
CA ALA A 77 0.08 3.26 9.75
C ALA A 77 1.46 2.64 9.48
N SER A 78 1.47 1.49 8.83
CA SER A 78 2.68 0.87 8.33
C SER A 78 2.46 0.42 6.91
N PHE A 79 3.45 0.70 6.07
CA PHE A 79 3.44 0.38 4.67
C PHE A 79 4.71 -0.34 4.28
N ARG A 80 4.56 -1.30 3.37
CA ARG A 80 5.65 -1.87 2.58
C ARG A 80 5.36 -1.57 1.12
N ILE A 81 6.23 -0.77 0.51
CA ILE A 81 6.06 -0.16 -0.80
C ILE A 81 7.27 -0.51 -1.66
N SER A 82 7.02 -1.11 -2.83
CA SER A 82 8.08 -1.26 -3.85
C SER A 82 8.26 0.07 -4.55
N VAL A 83 9.49 0.56 -4.62
CA VAL A 83 9.90 1.76 -5.36
C VAL A 83 10.72 1.29 -6.55
N ASN A 84 10.28 1.66 -7.74
CA ASN A 84 10.97 1.28 -8.97
C ASN A 84 11.90 2.43 -9.35
N GLY A 85 13.17 2.11 -9.58
CA GLY A 85 14.22 3.11 -9.82
C GLY A 85 14.97 2.89 -11.12
N ALA A 86 15.61 3.95 -11.62
CA ALA A 86 16.36 3.89 -12.86
C ALA A 86 17.64 3.02 -12.77
N LYS A 87 18.22 2.89 -11.56
CA LYS A 87 19.39 2.05 -11.27
C LYS A 87 19.02 0.79 -10.51
N ASN A 88 18.31 0.94 -9.40
CA ASN A 88 17.90 -0.15 -8.53
C ASN A 88 16.47 0.06 -8.07
N ASP A 89 15.73 -1.03 -7.95
CA ASP A 89 14.48 -1.04 -7.21
C ASP A 89 14.77 -1.13 -5.71
N ALA A 90 13.86 -0.61 -4.89
CA ALA A 90 13.97 -0.64 -3.43
C ALA A 90 12.66 -1.08 -2.78
N LEU A 91 12.77 -1.83 -1.69
CA LEU A 91 11.61 -2.16 -0.85
C LEU A 91 11.61 -1.27 0.39
N VAL A 92 10.74 -0.28 0.40
CA VAL A 92 10.59 0.65 1.51
C VAL A 92 9.64 0.06 2.56
N VAL A 93 10.06 0.10 3.82
CA VAL A 93 9.18 -0.11 4.98
C VAL A 93 9.12 1.19 5.76
N ILE A 94 7.92 1.77 5.83
CA ILE A 94 7.68 3.06 6.48
C ILE A 94 6.53 2.95 7.48
N LYS A 95 6.72 3.53 8.66
CA LYS A 95 5.71 3.63 9.71
C LYS A 95 5.43 5.09 10.00
N LEU A 96 4.16 5.41 10.19
CA LEU A 96 3.68 6.74 10.48
C LEU A 96 2.77 6.73 11.71
N ASP A 97 2.86 7.80 12.49
CA ASP A 97 1.98 8.06 13.62
C ASP A 97 1.17 9.32 13.35
N LYS A 98 -0.11 9.28 13.69
CA LYS A 98 -0.99 10.44 13.73
C LYS A 98 -1.06 10.91 15.17
N ASP A 99 -0.57 12.12 15.43
CA ASP A 99 -0.59 12.73 16.76
C ASP A 99 -1.89 13.54 17.00
N SER A 100 -1.96 14.24 18.13
CA SER A 100 -3.10 15.06 18.52
C SER A 100 -3.42 16.23 17.57
N SER A 101 -2.48 16.61 16.69
CA SER A 101 -2.70 17.59 15.61
C SER A 101 -3.43 16.99 14.40
N ALA A 102 -3.72 15.68 14.44
CA ALA A 102 -4.32 14.92 13.36
C ALA A 102 -3.48 14.89 12.06
N ILE A 103 -2.17 15.15 12.16
CA ILE A 103 -1.22 15.09 11.04
C ILE A 103 -0.42 13.79 11.15
N TRP A 104 -0.25 13.10 10.02
CA TRP A 104 0.61 11.92 9.92
C TRP A 104 2.09 12.32 9.83
N LYS A 105 2.92 11.74 10.70
CA LYS A 105 4.36 11.96 10.72
C LYS A 105 5.08 10.63 10.64
N VAL A 106 6.22 10.61 9.95
CA VAL A 106 7.05 9.41 9.84
C VAL A 106 7.67 9.10 11.21
N HIS A 107 7.41 7.90 11.70
CA HIS A 107 8.01 7.34 12.90
C HIS A 107 9.30 6.58 12.57
N SER A 108 9.27 5.78 11.51
CA SER A 108 10.45 5.03 11.06
C SER A 108 10.42 4.84 9.55
N PHE A 109 11.58 4.88 8.93
CA PHE A 109 11.79 4.69 7.50
C PHE A 109 13.05 3.86 7.28
N ILE A 110 12.92 2.77 6.53
CA ILE A 110 14.05 1.92 6.12
C ILE A 110 13.80 1.42 4.69
N PHE A 111 14.87 1.26 3.92
CA PHE A 111 14.85 0.67 2.58
C PHE A 111 15.99 -0.32 2.40
N TYR A 112 15.84 -1.24 1.46
CA TYR A 112 16.83 -2.23 1.03
C TYR A 112 16.53 -2.70 -0.40
#